data_AF-A0AAW2I002-F1
#
_entry.id   AF-A0AAW2I002-F1
#
_cell.length_a   1.000
_cell.length_b   1.000
_cell.length_c   1.000
_cell.angle_alpha   90.00
_cell.angle_beta   90.00
_cell.angle_gamma   90.00
#
_symmetry.space_group_name_H-M   'P 1'
#
loop_
_entity.id
_entity.type
_entity.pdbx_description
1 polymer ?
#
loop_
_entity_poly.entity_id
_entity_poly.type
_entity_poly.pdbx_seq_one_letter_code
_entity_poly.pdbx_strand_id
1 'polypeptide(L)'
;MQKILTRNAYLVGRAFLANKEAIRESISYTLSQKPTRKMAKLSSSKKVLSLCYECSNHEATLNCQQCDCSFCDTCWTKVHSSGKSLMRHVPVNIKSVVVPKSTKYCLKHSTKEVDFFCVNCNLYICANCVIFDHKTVGHEAVLIKERNCNLLNAVVRLQDDVEENIAKMEETARVS
;
A
#
# COMPACT_ATOMS: atom_id res chain seq x y z
N MET A 1 13.31 -28.76 -8.84
CA MET A 1 13.30 -28.27 -7.44
C MET A 1 11.99 -27.54 -7.19
N GLN A 2 11.04 -28.17 -6.49
CA GLN A 2 9.82 -27.49 -6.06
C GLN A 2 10.18 -26.45 -4.99
N LYS A 3 9.86 -25.18 -5.24
CA LYS A 3 10.00 -24.12 -4.25
C LYS A 3 8.92 -24.33 -3.20
N ILE A 4 9.26 -24.97 -2.09
CA ILE A 4 8.38 -25.09 -0.92
C ILE A 4 8.16 -23.67 -0.39
N LEU A 5 6.95 -23.14 -0.55
CA LEU A 5 6.57 -21.90 0.11
C LEU A 5 6.67 -22.08 1.63
N THR A 6 7.18 -21.05 2.31
CA THR A 6 7.23 -21.06 3.77
C THR A 6 5.82 -21.27 4.34
N ARG A 7 5.69 -22.01 5.45
CA ARG A 7 4.40 -22.38 6.07
C ARG A 7 3.45 -21.18 6.25
N ASN A 8 4.03 -20.02 6.55
CA ASN A 8 3.30 -18.76 6.70
C ASN A 8 2.63 -18.32 5.39
N ALA A 9 3.31 -18.46 4.26
CA ALA A 9 2.76 -18.07 2.96
C ALA A 9 1.62 -19.01 2.50
N TYR A 10 1.73 -20.32 2.79
CA TYR A 10 0.65 -21.28 2.51
C TYR A 10 -0.61 -20.98 3.34
N LEU A 11 -0.46 -20.72 4.64
CA LEU A 11 -1.57 -20.38 5.52
C LEU A 11 -2.25 -19.07 5.11
N VAL A 12 -1.48 -18.06 4.71
CA VAL A 12 -2.01 -16.79 4.18
C VAL A 12 -2.80 -17.02 2.90
N GLY A 13 -2.27 -17.83 1.96
CA GLY A 13 -2.99 -18.19 0.74
C GLY A 13 -4.32 -18.89 1.03
N ARG A 14 -4.34 -19.85 1.97
CA ARG A 14 -5.58 -20.54 2.39
C ARG A 14 -6.61 -19.59 3.03
N ALA A 15 -6.16 -18.67 3.88
CA ALA A 15 -7.03 -17.67 4.49
C ALA A 15 -7.63 -16.71 3.45
N PHE A 16 -6.85 -16.36 2.43
CA PHE A 16 -7.31 -15.54 1.31
C PHE A 16 -8.37 -16.28 0.48
N LEU A 17 -8.14 -17.55 0.14
CA LEU A 17 -9.10 -18.36 -0.62
C LEU A 17 -10.41 -18.62 0.14
N ALA A 18 -10.34 -18.85 1.44
CA ALA A 18 -11.54 -19.07 2.26
C ALA A 18 -12.49 -17.86 2.26
N ASN A 19 -11.96 -16.66 2.03
CA ASN A 19 -12.72 -15.40 2.03
C ASN A 19 -12.81 -14.78 0.63
N LYS A 20 -12.51 -15.53 -0.42
CA LYS A 20 -12.25 -14.97 -1.75
C LYS A 20 -13.40 -14.16 -2.35
N GLU A 21 -14.64 -14.64 -2.20
CA GLU A 21 -15.82 -13.95 -2.70
C GLU A 21 -16.09 -12.66 -1.93
N ALA A 22 -15.96 -12.70 -0.59
CA ALA A 22 -16.10 -11.52 0.26
C ALA A 22 -15.02 -10.47 -0.03
N ILE A 23 -13.78 -10.91 -0.28
CA ILE A 23 -12.66 -10.04 -0.65
C ILE A 23 -12.90 -9.45 -2.05
N ARG A 24 -13.33 -10.25 -3.03
CA ARG A 24 -13.63 -9.80 -4.39
C ARG A 24 -14.75 -8.77 -4.42
N GLU A 25 -15.84 -9.02 -3.70
CA GLU A 25 -16.96 -8.10 -3.59
C GLU A 25 -16.54 -6.79 -2.92
N SER A 26 -15.76 -6.88 -1.83
CA SER A 26 -15.22 -5.71 -1.13
C SER A 26 -14.29 -4.86 -2.02
N ILE A 27 -13.42 -5.51 -2.79
CA ILE A 27 -12.51 -4.82 -3.72
C ILE A 27 -13.29 -4.20 -4.88
N SER A 28 -14.26 -4.92 -5.46
CA SER A 28 -15.14 -4.42 -6.53
C SER A 28 -15.96 -3.21 -6.07
N TYR A 29 -16.55 -3.29 -4.88
CA TYR A 29 -17.28 -2.18 -4.26
C TYR A 29 -16.37 -0.97 -3.97
N THR A 30 -15.14 -1.20 -3.54
CA THR A 30 -14.17 -0.13 -3.27
C THR A 30 -13.70 0.55 -4.56
N LEU A 31 -13.46 -0.22 -5.62
CA LEU A 31 -12.93 0.29 -6.89
C LEU A 31 -14.02 0.90 -7.81
N SER A 32 -15.28 0.51 -7.63
CA SER A 32 -16.44 1.11 -8.32
C SER A 32 -16.89 2.42 -7.70
N GLN A 33 -16.57 2.66 -6.41
CA GLN A 33 -16.91 3.90 -5.76
C GLN A 33 -15.99 5.05 -6.18
N LYS A 34 -16.60 6.15 -6.66
CA LYS A 34 -15.93 7.46 -6.61
C LYS A 34 -15.60 7.76 -5.15
N PRO A 35 -14.43 8.35 -4.82
CA PRO A 35 -14.10 8.70 -3.44
C PRO A 35 -15.29 9.45 -2.85
N THR A 36 -15.96 9.00 -1.78
CA THR A 36 -17.13 9.74 -1.24
C THR A 36 -16.81 10.47 0.06
N ARG A 37 -17.29 11.72 0.20
CA ARG A 37 -17.20 12.50 1.44
C ARG A 37 -17.92 11.84 2.62
N LYS A 38 -18.77 10.82 2.37
CA LYS A 38 -19.58 10.17 3.41
C LYS A 38 -18.80 9.21 4.32
N MET A 39 -17.53 8.91 4.01
CA MET A 39 -16.62 8.22 4.94
C MET A 39 -15.76 9.19 5.77
N ALA A 40 -16.28 10.38 6.09
CA ALA A 40 -15.65 11.29 7.07
C ALA A 40 -16.11 11.05 8.52
N LYS A 41 -16.98 10.05 8.77
CA LYS A 41 -17.35 9.58 10.12
C LYS A 41 -16.84 8.16 10.38
N LEU A 42 -15.55 7.94 10.11
CA LEU A 42 -14.75 6.94 10.80
C LEU A 42 -13.35 7.51 11.06
N SER A 43 -13.28 8.78 11.45
CA SER A 43 -12.08 9.38 12.01
C SER A 43 -11.96 9.06 13.49
N SER A 44 -11.81 7.78 13.80
CA SER A 44 -10.86 7.37 14.82
C SER A 44 -9.89 6.38 14.20
N SER A 45 -9.30 6.76 13.05
CA SER A 45 -7.90 6.36 12.83
C SER A 45 -7.12 6.95 13.99
N LYS A 46 -7.05 6.22 15.11
CA LYS A 46 -5.85 6.20 15.92
C LYS A 46 -4.76 5.92 14.89
N LYS A 47 -4.08 6.96 14.41
CA LYS A 47 -2.69 6.79 14.01
C LYS A 47 -2.10 6.09 15.22
N VAL A 48 -1.73 4.81 15.06
CA VAL A 48 -0.87 4.17 16.04
C VAL A 48 0.46 4.88 15.86
N LEU A 49 0.57 6.04 16.50
CA LEU A 49 1.80 6.82 16.59
C LEU A 49 2.72 5.97 17.44
N SER A 50 3.58 5.17 16.81
CA SER A 50 4.65 4.48 17.52
C SER A 50 5.57 5.53 18.12
N LEU A 51 5.73 5.54 19.45
CA LEU A 51 6.70 6.41 20.11
C LEU A 51 8.11 5.89 19.86
N CYS A 52 9.09 6.80 19.89
CA CYS A 52 10.50 6.45 19.81
C CYS A 52 10.88 5.53 20.98
N TYR A 53 11.51 4.40 20.67
CA TYR A 53 11.95 3.41 21.67
C TYR A 53 12.91 4.01 22.71
N GLU A 54 13.84 4.86 22.29
CA GLU A 54 14.86 5.43 23.17
C GLU A 54 14.35 6.55 24.07
N CYS A 55 13.63 7.53 23.50
CA CYS A 55 13.26 8.72 24.25
C CYS A 55 11.82 8.70 24.76
N SER A 56 10.94 7.86 24.21
CA SER A 56 9.49 7.79 24.49
C SER A 56 8.73 9.13 24.40
N ASN A 57 9.41 10.23 24.08
CA ASN A 57 8.88 11.59 24.09
C ASN A 57 8.49 12.08 22.69
N HIS A 58 9.06 11.49 21.64
CA HIS A 58 8.83 11.87 20.25
C HIS A 58 8.19 10.73 19.47
N GLU A 59 7.38 11.07 18.47
CA GLU A 59 6.87 10.13 17.48
C GLU A 59 8.05 9.52 16.70
N ALA A 60 8.05 8.19 16.55
CA ALA A 60 9.02 7.50 15.73
C ALA A 60 8.78 7.79 14.25
N THR A 61 9.84 8.17 13.56
CA THR A 61 9.85 8.52 12.14
C THR A 61 10.51 7.45 11.30
N LEU A 62 11.42 6.68 11.90
CA LEU A 62 12.27 5.70 11.26
C LEU A 62 12.17 4.36 11.99
N ASN A 63 12.09 3.27 11.24
CA ASN A 63 12.15 1.92 11.76
C ASN A 63 13.46 1.25 11.34
N CYS A 64 14.13 0.61 12.28
CA CYS A 64 15.29 -0.24 12.02
C CYS A 64 14.84 -1.69 11.95
N GLN A 65 14.90 -2.33 10.79
CA GLN A 65 14.52 -3.75 10.67
C GLN A 65 15.50 -4.69 11.38
N GLN A 66 16.78 -4.29 11.50
CA GLN A 66 17.81 -5.11 12.15
C GLN A 66 17.78 -5.03 13.67
N CYS A 67 17.32 -3.90 14.23
CA CYS A 67 17.11 -3.74 15.67
C CYS A 67 15.67 -4.06 16.09
N ASP A 68 14.76 -4.27 15.14
CA ASP A 68 13.32 -4.40 15.35
C ASP A 68 12.72 -3.29 16.25
N CYS A 69 13.24 -2.07 16.06
CA CYS A 69 12.92 -0.91 16.91
C CYS A 69 12.65 0.34 16.06
N SER A 70 11.75 1.17 16.56
CA SER A 70 11.35 2.44 15.93
C SER A 70 11.91 3.65 16.69
N PHE A 71 12.49 4.61 15.96
CA PHE A 71 13.20 5.76 16.50
C PHE A 71 12.70 7.07 15.87
N CYS A 72 12.81 8.17 16.60
CA CYS A 72 12.78 9.51 15.98
C CYS A 72 14.12 9.82 15.32
N ASP A 73 14.17 10.80 14.41
CA ASP A 73 15.36 11.13 13.62
C ASP A 73 16.61 11.43 14.48
N THR A 74 16.40 12.07 15.64
CA THR A 74 17.47 12.42 16.58
C THR A 74 18.03 11.19 17.29
N CYS A 75 17.15 10.30 17.77
CA CYS A 75 17.55 9.04 18.41
C CYS A 75 18.15 8.06 17.41
N TRP A 76 17.64 8.02 16.18
CA TRP A 76 18.22 7.22 15.09
C TRP A 76 19.68 7.57 14.90
N THR A 77 19.98 8.85 14.68
CA THR A 77 21.35 9.31 14.47
C THR A 77 22.21 8.98 15.67
N LYS A 78 21.76 9.25 16.91
CA LYS A 78 22.55 8.94 18.11
C LYS A 78 22.90 7.45 18.23
N VAL A 79 21.93 6.55 18.05
CA VAL A 79 22.14 5.10 18.21
C VAL A 79 22.91 4.52 17.01
N HIS A 80 22.51 4.89 15.80
CA HIS A 80 23.03 4.29 14.57
C HIS A 80 24.28 4.98 14.03
N SER A 81 24.67 6.16 14.54
CA SER A 81 25.94 6.81 14.18
C SER A 81 27.13 6.48 15.08
N SER A 82 26.87 5.94 16.27
CA SER A 82 27.90 5.78 17.30
C SER A 82 28.76 4.51 17.14
N GLY A 83 28.29 3.49 16.40
CA GLY A 83 28.97 2.20 16.28
C GLY A 83 29.14 1.73 14.84
N LYS A 84 30.31 1.17 14.50
CA LYS A 84 30.62 0.64 13.15
C LYS A 84 29.61 -0.41 12.66
N SER A 85 29.05 -1.20 13.58
CA SER A 85 28.03 -2.21 13.27
C SER A 85 26.66 -1.60 13.00
N LEU A 86 26.25 -0.61 13.79
CA LEU A 86 24.93 0.04 13.71
C LEU A 86 24.83 1.03 12.54
N MET A 87 25.97 1.60 12.10
CA MET A 87 26.06 2.47 10.92
C MET A 87 25.67 1.78 9.62
N ARG A 88 25.69 0.44 9.59
CA ARG A 88 25.28 -0.33 8.41
C ARG A 88 23.76 -0.55 8.38
N HIS A 89 23.04 -0.14 9.41
CA HIS A 89 21.59 -0.33 9.43
C HIS A 89 20.90 0.68 8.53
N VAL A 90 19.92 0.20 7.78
CA VAL A 90 19.16 1.01 6.82
C VAL A 90 17.84 1.44 7.47
N PRO A 91 17.56 2.75 7.56
CA PRO A 91 16.29 3.23 8.09
C PRO A 91 15.15 3.04 7.09
N VAL A 92 14.00 2.58 7.57
CA VAL A 92 12.74 2.57 6.82
C VAL A 92 11.83 3.67 7.37
N ASN A 93 11.37 4.58 6.51
CA ASN A 93 10.56 5.71 6.95
C ASN A 93 9.11 5.29 7.27
N ILE A 94 8.71 5.43 8.53
CA ILE A 94 7.37 5.07 9.06
C ILE A 94 6.30 6.07 8.59
N LYS A 95 6.68 7.35 8.41
CA LYS A 95 5.76 8.41 7.98
C LYS A 95 5.33 8.30 6.51
N SER A 96 5.90 7.37 5.74
CA SER A 96 5.68 7.29 4.29
C SER A 96 4.41 6.54 3.86
N VAL A 97 3.70 5.85 4.75
CA VAL A 97 2.35 5.36 4.44
C VAL A 97 1.34 6.46 4.75
N VAL A 98 1.55 7.65 4.17
CA VAL A 98 0.43 8.53 3.86
C VAL A 98 -0.27 7.86 2.70
N VAL A 99 -1.17 6.90 2.99
CA VAL A 99 -2.19 6.56 2.00
C VAL A 99 -2.84 7.89 1.68
N PRO A 100 -2.74 8.42 0.44
CA PRO A 100 -3.39 9.67 0.12
C PRO A 100 -4.86 9.44 0.46
N LYS A 101 -5.37 10.15 1.48
CA LYS A 101 -6.81 10.11 1.79
C LYS A 101 -7.47 10.36 0.45
N SER A 102 -8.22 9.40 -0.06
CA SER A 102 -8.86 9.47 -1.37
C SER A 102 -9.76 10.69 -1.37
N THR A 103 -9.25 11.83 -1.83
CA THR A 103 -9.98 13.09 -1.83
C THR A 103 -10.79 13.14 -3.10
N LYS A 104 -12.07 13.46 -2.98
CA LYS A 104 -12.94 13.74 -4.13
C LYS A 104 -12.37 14.77 -5.08
N TYR A 105 -11.66 15.75 -4.51
CA TYR A 105 -11.23 16.94 -5.19
C TYR A 105 -9.71 16.93 -5.37
N CYS A 106 -9.27 17.58 -6.44
CA CYS A 106 -7.87 17.73 -6.75
C CYS A 106 -7.16 18.58 -5.69
N LEU A 107 -5.93 18.18 -5.33
CA LEU A 107 -5.12 18.89 -4.35
C LEU A 107 -4.77 20.32 -4.79
N LYS A 108 -4.57 20.54 -6.09
CA LYS A 108 -4.32 21.86 -6.69
C LYS A 108 -5.59 22.66 -6.94
N HIS A 109 -6.67 21.96 -7.34
CA HIS A 109 -7.93 22.57 -7.73
C HIS A 109 -9.05 22.06 -6.82
N SER A 110 -9.22 22.71 -5.67
CA SER A 110 -10.14 22.28 -4.60
C SER A 110 -11.62 22.20 -5.02
N THR A 111 -11.99 22.85 -6.12
CA THR A 111 -13.35 22.84 -6.68
C THR A 111 -13.58 21.76 -7.75
N LYS A 112 -12.53 21.11 -8.25
CA LYS A 112 -12.62 20.14 -9.36
C LYS A 112 -12.44 18.71 -8.86
N GLU A 113 -13.31 17.82 -9.33
CA GLU A 113 -13.21 16.39 -8.99
C GLU A 113 -11.99 15.73 -9.66
N VAL A 114 -11.45 14.70 -9.01
CA VAL A 114 -10.40 13.85 -9.59
C VAL A 114 -11.03 12.75 -10.43
N ASP A 115 -10.69 12.74 -11.72
CA ASP A 115 -11.18 11.73 -12.68
C ASP A 115 -10.03 10.96 -13.34
N PHE A 116 -8.79 11.46 -13.20
CA PHE A 116 -7.60 10.93 -13.87
C PHE A 116 -6.52 10.54 -12.88
N PHE A 117 -5.66 9.62 -13.28
CA PHE A 117 -4.47 9.21 -12.57
C PHE A 117 -3.27 9.40 -13.49
N CYS A 118 -2.28 10.17 -13.03
CA CYS A 118 -1.01 10.34 -13.73
C CYS A 118 -0.08 9.17 -13.39
N VAL A 119 0.36 8.42 -14.39
CA VAL A 119 1.25 7.26 -14.22
C VAL A 119 2.64 7.71 -13.79
N ASN A 120 3.18 8.75 -14.42
CA ASN A 120 4.54 9.24 -14.14
C ASN A 120 4.67 9.86 -12.73
N CYS A 121 3.63 10.57 -12.27
CA CYS A 121 3.65 11.25 -10.97
C CYS A 121 3.01 10.45 -9.84
N ASN A 122 2.41 9.30 -10.15
CA ASN A 122 1.67 8.46 -9.21
C ASN A 122 0.62 9.26 -8.40
N LEU A 123 -0.18 10.09 -9.08
CA LEU A 123 -1.08 11.06 -8.44
C LEU A 123 -2.48 11.10 -9.09
N TYR A 124 -3.52 11.24 -8.25
CA TYR A 124 -4.89 11.51 -8.69
C TYR A 124 -5.07 13.00 -9.03
N ILE A 125 -5.50 13.28 -10.27
CA ILE A 125 -5.56 14.62 -10.84
C ILE A 125 -6.90 14.90 -11.53
N CYS A 126 -7.25 16.18 -11.68
CA CYS A 126 -8.44 16.61 -12.42
C CYS A 126 -8.08 16.94 -13.89
N ALA A 127 -9.11 17.16 -14.72
CA ALA A 127 -8.94 17.49 -16.14
C ALA A 127 -8.02 18.72 -16.39
N ASN A 128 -8.05 19.73 -15.50
CA ASN A 128 -7.17 20.89 -15.63
C ASN A 128 -5.70 20.51 -15.50
N CYS A 129 -5.35 19.69 -14.50
CA CYS A 129 -3.98 19.25 -14.31
C CYS A 129 -3.51 18.45 -15.53
N VAL A 130 -4.38 17.61 -16.12
CA VAL A 130 -4.05 16.90 -17.36
C VAL A 130 -3.67 17.89 -18.46
N ILE A 131 -4.49 18.90 -18.71
CA ILE A 131 -4.31 19.83 -19.83
C ILE A 131 -3.12 20.77 -19.63
N PHE A 132 -2.98 21.37 -18.45
CA PHE A 132 -2.03 22.47 -18.22
C PHE A 132 -0.67 22.01 -17.67
N ASP A 133 -0.67 21.03 -16.75
CA ASP A 133 0.54 20.65 -16.01
C ASP A 133 1.18 19.37 -16.56
N HIS A 134 0.37 18.41 -17.00
CA HIS A 134 0.84 17.05 -17.30
C HIS A 134 0.99 16.80 -18.81
N LYS A 135 0.10 17.35 -19.65
CA LYS A 135 0.20 17.22 -21.11
C LYS A 135 1.36 18.01 -21.69
N THR A 136 1.69 19.16 -21.08
CA THR A 136 2.84 20.00 -21.47
C THR A 136 4.17 19.31 -21.23
N VAL A 137 4.29 18.54 -20.16
CA VAL A 137 5.48 17.77 -19.78
C VAL A 137 5.50 16.38 -20.45
N GLY A 138 4.40 15.96 -21.10
CA GLY A 138 4.29 14.65 -21.75
C GLY A 138 4.02 13.49 -20.79
N HIS A 139 3.40 13.76 -19.64
CA HIS A 139 2.98 12.71 -18.70
C HIS A 139 1.73 11.97 -19.18
N GLU A 140 1.72 10.66 -19.00
CA GLU A 140 0.59 9.80 -19.32
C GLU A 140 -0.46 9.87 -18.20
N ALA A 141 -1.67 10.26 -18.57
CA ALA A 141 -2.82 10.32 -17.67
C ALA A 141 -3.91 9.37 -18.16
N VAL A 142 -4.32 8.45 -17.28
CA VAL A 142 -5.37 7.46 -17.54
C VAL A 142 -6.61 7.76 -16.71
N LEU A 143 -7.79 7.36 -17.20
CA LEU A 143 -9.02 7.49 -16.41
C LEU A 143 -8.96 6.56 -15.19
N ILE A 144 -9.37 7.07 -14.02
CA ILE A 144 -9.39 6.28 -12.78
C ILE A 144 -10.28 5.05 -12.97
N LYS A 145 -11.42 5.19 -13.64
CA LYS A 145 -12.34 4.07 -13.93
C LYS A 145 -11.65 2.95 -14.69
N GLU A 146 -10.93 3.29 -15.75
CA GLU A 146 -10.21 2.32 -16.60
C GLU A 146 -9.08 1.65 -15.83
N ARG A 147 -8.27 2.44 -15.11
CA ARG A 147 -7.21 1.94 -14.23
C ARG A 147 -7.78 0.98 -13.18
N ASN A 148 -8.89 1.33 -12.54
CA ASN A 148 -9.54 0.51 -11.53
C ASN A 148 -10.04 -0.81 -12.11
N CYS A 149 -10.62 -0.81 -13.32
CA CYS A 149 -10.97 -2.03 -14.03
C CYS A 149 -9.75 -2.92 -14.33
N ASN A 150 -8.65 -2.31 -14.77
CA ASN A 150 -7.41 -3.06 -15.05
C ASN A 150 -6.80 -3.65 -13.78
N LEU A 151 -6.82 -2.91 -12.66
CA LEU A 151 -6.39 -3.38 -11.34
C LEU A 151 -7.28 -4.53 -10.85
N LEU A 152 -8.61 -4.41 -10.97
CA LEU A 152 -9.55 -5.50 -10.66
C LEU A 152 -9.20 -6.77 -11.42
N ASN A 153 -9.00 -6.65 -12.74
CA ASN A 153 -8.67 -7.79 -13.58
C ASN A 153 -7.32 -8.43 -13.20
N ALA A 154 -6.33 -7.61 -12.83
CA ALA A 154 -5.05 -8.11 -12.36
C ALA A 154 -5.18 -8.87 -11.02
N VAL A 155 -5.97 -8.35 -10.08
CA VAL A 155 -6.24 -9.01 -8.79
C VAL A 155 -6.94 -10.36 -9.00
N VAL A 156 -7.94 -10.41 -9.89
CA VAL A 156 -8.66 -11.67 -10.20
C VAL A 156 -7.71 -12.72 -10.79
N ARG A 157 -6.84 -12.35 -11.74
CA ARG A 157 -5.86 -13.28 -12.31
C ARG A 157 -4.89 -13.83 -11.25
N LEU A 158 -4.38 -12.96 -10.39
CA LEU A 158 -3.49 -13.37 -9.30
C LEU A 158 -4.21 -14.30 -8.31
N GLN A 159 -5.51 -14.11 -8.10
CA GLN A 159 -6.30 -15.02 -7.28
C GLN A 159 -6.40 -16.40 -7.94
N ASP A 160 -6.66 -16.48 -9.24
CA ASP A 160 -6.71 -17.75 -9.99
C ASP A 160 -5.35 -18.48 -9.92
N ASP A 161 -4.23 -17.75 -10.07
CA ASP A 161 -2.88 -18.32 -9.94
C ASP A 161 -2.63 -18.88 -8.53
N VAL A 162 -3.13 -18.20 -7.48
CA VAL A 162 -3.01 -18.68 -6.09
C VAL A 162 -3.84 -19.95 -5.88
N GLU A 163 -5.04 -20.03 -6.47
CA GLU A 163 -5.89 -21.24 -6.44
C GLU A 163 -5.18 -22.44 -7.07
N GLU A 164 -4.63 -22.26 -8.28
CA GLU A 164 -3.93 -23.32 -9.00
C GLU A 164 -2.68 -23.80 -8.24
N ASN A 165 -1.90 -22.85 -7.69
CA ASN A 165 -0.70 -23.19 -6.94
C ASN A 165 -1.01 -23.93 -5.64
N ILE A 166 -2.08 -23.57 -4.93
CA ILE A 166 -2.52 -24.29 -3.73
C ILE A 166 -3.00 -25.70 -4.09
N ALA A 167 -3.77 -25.87 -5.18
CA ALA A 167 -4.23 -27.18 -5.63
C ALA A 167 -3.06 -28.14 -5.94
N LYS A 168 -2.06 -27.65 -6.69
CA LYS A 168 -0.83 -28.41 -6.99
C LYS A 168 -0.08 -28.83 -5.72
N MET A 169 -0.05 -27.96 -4.69
CA MET A 169 0.58 -28.28 -3.41
C MET A 169 -0.18 -29.39 -2.65
N GLU A 170 -1.50 -29.34 -2.62
CA GLU A 170 -2.31 -30.38 -1.96
C GLU A 170 -2.12 -31.75 -2.62
N GLU A 171 -2.03 -31.80 -3.94
CA GLU A 171 -1.76 -33.03 -4.67
C GLU A 171 -0.37 -33.59 -4.33
N THR A 172 0.65 -32.74 -4.32
CA THR A 172 2.02 -33.16 -3.95
C THR A 172 2.10 -33.65 -2.50
N ALA A 173 1.32 -33.06 -1.58
CA ALA A 173 1.26 -33.48 -0.18
C ALA A 173 0.52 -34.82 0.03
N ARG A 174 -0.36 -35.23 -0.90
CA ARG A 174 -1.05 -36.54 -0.86
C ARG A 174 -0.20 -37.69 -1.42
N VAL A 175 0.75 -37.38 -2.29
CA VAL A 175 1.63 -38.36 -2.96
C VAL A 175 2.96 -38.53 -2.18
N SER A 176 3.22 -37.68 -1.18
CA SER A 176 4.36 -37.74 -0.25
C SER A 176 4.03 -38.51 1.01
#